data_AF-A0A5C7LMW8-F1
#
_entry.id   AF-A0A5C7LMW8-F1
#
_cell.length_a   1.000
_cell.length_b   1.000
_cell.length_c   1.000
_cell.angle_alpha   90.00
_cell.angle_beta   90.00
_cell.angle_gamma   90.00
#
_symmetry.space_group_name_H-M   'P 1'
#
loop_
_entity.id
_entity.type
_entity.pdbx_description
1 polymer ?
#
loop_
_entity_poly.entity_id
_entity_poly.type
_entity_poly.pdbx_seq_one_letter_code
_entity_poly.pdbx_strand_id
1 'polypeptide(L)'
;MEAQIEVTESTVNVDAVLEGYIACALCTSVDEEETPLDKLDTVVLDETMAAMRADVVKFIALVESTIPGGFGPWDDEQIGHDLWLSRNHHGTGFWDRGHGELGETLHKLAGTMGERWLYLGVDGEVFQG
;
A
#
# COMPACT_ATOMS: atom_id res chain seq x y z
N MET A 1 11.76 -28.93 27.27
CA MET A 1 11.64 -28.97 25.80
C MET A 1 11.33 -27.56 25.39
N GLU A 2 12.37 -26.80 25.01
CA GLU A 2 12.22 -25.41 24.60
C GLU A 2 11.71 -25.42 23.16
N ALA A 3 10.54 -24.82 22.92
CA ALA A 3 10.05 -24.59 21.58
C ALA A 3 10.94 -23.52 20.96
N GLN A 4 11.69 -23.88 19.92
CA GLN A 4 12.35 -22.89 19.08
C GLN A 4 11.27 -22.14 18.32
N ILE A 5 11.18 -20.83 18.55
CA ILE A 5 10.35 -19.93 17.76
C ILE A 5 11.13 -19.71 16.47
N GLU A 6 10.66 -20.34 15.39
CA GLU A 6 11.19 -20.12 14.05
C GLU A 6 10.68 -18.74 13.60
N VAL A 7 11.55 -17.73 13.67
CA VAL A 7 11.27 -16.42 13.08
C VAL A 7 11.36 -16.60 11.57
N THR A 8 10.21 -16.77 10.91
CA THR A 8 10.15 -16.81 9.45
C THR A 8 10.35 -15.39 8.94
N GLU A 9 11.44 -15.13 8.22
CA GLU A 9 11.61 -13.88 7.48
C GLU A 9 10.44 -13.72 6.49
N SER A 10 9.91 -12.50 6.36
CA SER A 10 8.87 -12.18 5.38
C SER A 10 9.35 -12.55 3.98
N THR A 11 8.52 -13.28 3.23
CA THR A 11 8.80 -13.58 1.82
C THR A 11 8.31 -12.50 0.87
N VAL A 12 7.67 -11.45 1.38
CA VAL A 12 7.06 -10.35 0.61
C VAL A 12 8.15 -9.41 0.11
N ASN A 13 8.19 -9.12 -1.19
CA ASN A 13 9.10 -8.13 -1.74
C ASN A 13 8.59 -6.71 -1.49
N VAL A 14 9.15 -6.06 -0.47
CA VAL A 14 8.80 -4.68 -0.08
C VAL A 14 8.92 -3.68 -1.24
N ASP A 15 9.89 -3.84 -2.14
CA ASP A 15 10.08 -2.91 -3.26
C ASP A 15 8.94 -3.04 -4.29
N ALA A 16 8.52 -4.27 -4.61
CA ALA A 16 7.38 -4.50 -5.50
C ALA A 16 6.07 -3.97 -4.89
N VAL A 17 5.86 -4.19 -3.59
CA VAL A 17 4.70 -3.61 -2.88
C VAL A 17 4.74 -2.09 -2.90
N LEU A 18 5.93 -1.49 -2.71
CA LEU A 18 6.09 -0.03 -2.77
C LEU A 18 5.81 0.53 -4.17
N GLU A 19 6.27 -0.14 -5.22
CA GLU A 19 6.01 0.24 -6.62
C GLU A 19 4.50 0.25 -6.91
N GLY A 20 3.79 -0.82 -6.55
CA GLY A 20 2.33 -0.89 -6.73
C GLY A 20 1.56 0.15 -5.91
N TYR A 21 2.03 0.45 -4.70
CA TYR A 21 1.45 1.48 -3.82
C TYR A 21 1.60 2.88 -4.45
N ILE A 22 2.80 3.23 -4.91
CA ILE A 22 3.09 4.54 -5.55
C ILE A 22 2.31 4.68 -6.85
N ALA A 23 2.34 3.65 -7.71
CA ALA A 23 1.66 3.69 -9.00
C ALA A 23 0.15 3.92 -8.82
N CYS A 24 -0.47 3.22 -7.86
CA CYS A 24 -1.89 3.43 -7.55
C CYS A 24 -2.15 4.83 -6.98
N ALA A 25 -1.29 5.29 -6.06
CA ALA A 25 -1.42 6.61 -5.44
C ALA A 25 -1.37 7.74 -6.46
N LEU A 26 -0.43 7.69 -7.40
CA LEU A 26 -0.30 8.68 -8.47
C LEU A 26 -1.45 8.62 -9.49
N CYS A 27 -1.93 7.42 -9.83
CA CYS A 27 -3.02 7.23 -10.80
C CYS A 27 -4.39 7.68 -10.25
N THR A 28 -4.58 7.63 -8.94
CA THR A 28 -5.87 7.96 -8.29
C THR A 28 -5.90 9.32 -7.60
N SER A 29 -4.75 9.96 -7.43
CA SER A 29 -4.66 11.34 -6.98
C SER A 29 -4.64 12.28 -8.18
N VAL A 30 -5.16 13.49 -8.01
CA VAL A 30 -5.27 14.49 -9.08
C VAL A 30 -4.72 15.85 -8.66
N ASP A 31 -4.33 16.67 -9.63
CA ASP A 31 -4.01 18.09 -9.43
C ASP A 31 -5.27 18.97 -9.34
N GLU A 32 -5.08 20.30 -9.34
CA GLU A 32 -6.19 21.27 -9.30
C GLU A 32 -7.08 21.24 -10.56
N GLU A 33 -6.60 20.68 -11.66
CA GLU A 33 -7.32 20.54 -12.93
C GLU A 33 -7.97 19.15 -13.08
N GLU A 34 -8.00 18.35 -12.01
CA GLU A 34 -8.48 16.97 -11.98
C GLU A 34 -7.66 16.01 -12.89
N THR A 35 -6.42 16.38 -13.22
CA THR A 35 -5.50 15.53 -13.98
C THR A 35 -4.81 14.54 -13.05
N PRO A 36 -4.84 13.23 -13.33
CA PRO A 36 -4.11 12.25 -12.53
C PRO A 36 -2.61 12.54 -12.48
N LEU A 37 -2.01 12.39 -11.30
CA LEU A 37 -0.60 12.74 -11.09
C LEU A 37 0.36 11.84 -11.89
N ASP A 38 -0.07 10.62 -12.25
CA ASP A 38 0.68 9.72 -13.15
C ASP A 38 0.70 10.18 -14.62
N LYS A 39 -0.05 11.24 -14.98
CA LYS A 39 -0.05 11.88 -16.31
C LYS A 39 0.77 13.17 -16.36
N LEU A 40 1.33 13.58 -15.24
CA LEU A 40 2.15 14.78 -15.10
C LEU A 40 3.64 14.39 -15.00
N ASP A 41 4.53 15.36 -15.19
CA ASP A 41 5.97 15.21 -14.92
C ASP A 41 6.21 15.34 -13.41
N THR A 42 5.89 14.29 -12.67
CA THR A 42 5.96 14.27 -11.21
C THR A 42 7.23 13.60 -10.70
N VAL A 43 7.72 14.09 -9.56
CA VAL A 43 8.87 13.51 -8.86
C VAL A 43 8.47 13.18 -7.43
N VAL A 44 8.51 11.90 -7.06
CA VAL A 44 8.38 11.49 -5.67
C VAL A 44 9.74 11.67 -5.00
N LEU A 45 9.83 12.61 -4.06
CA LEU A 45 11.08 12.91 -3.35
C LEU A 45 11.50 11.76 -2.43
N ASP A 46 12.80 11.65 -2.13
CA ASP A 46 13.35 10.59 -1.27
C ASP A 46 12.67 10.50 0.10
N GLU A 47 12.30 11.64 0.69
CA GLU A 47 11.59 11.68 1.98
C GLU A 47 10.16 11.12 1.86
N THR A 48 9.45 11.45 0.78
CA THR A 48 8.12 10.92 0.48
C THR A 48 8.19 9.42 0.21
N MET A 49 9.18 8.98 -0.60
CA MET A 49 9.46 7.57 -0.85
C MET A 49 9.71 6.80 0.46
N ALA A 50 10.50 7.37 1.37
CA ALA A 50 10.78 6.77 2.67
C ALA A 50 9.52 6.66 3.54
N ALA A 51 8.65 7.68 3.54
CA ALA A 51 7.39 7.65 4.26
C ALA A 51 6.40 6.61 3.70
N MET A 52 6.28 6.53 2.37
CA MET A 52 5.46 5.51 1.69
C MET A 52 5.98 4.10 1.98
N ARG A 53 7.30 3.91 1.93
CA ARG A 53 7.94 2.64 2.30
C ARG A 53 7.67 2.25 3.75
N ALA A 54 7.68 3.21 4.67
CA ALA A 54 7.36 2.95 6.07
C ALA A 54 5.91 2.49 6.26
N ASP A 55 4.96 3.08 5.52
CA ASP A 55 3.57 2.62 5.51
C ASP A 55 3.46 1.19 4.96
N VAL A 56 4.10 0.89 3.82
CA VAL A 56 4.15 -0.46 3.23
C VAL A 56 4.70 -1.50 4.20
N VAL A 57 5.86 -1.24 4.80
CA VAL A 57 6.50 -2.15 5.78
C VAL A 57 5.59 -2.36 6.99
N LYS A 58 4.95 -1.30 7.48
CA LYS A 58 4.00 -1.39 8.61
C LYS A 58 2.81 -2.26 8.26
N PHE A 59 2.28 -2.16 7.04
CA PHE A 59 1.15 -2.97 6.61
C PHE A 59 1.54 -4.46 6.49
N ILE A 60 2.68 -4.76 5.87
CA ILE A 60 3.19 -6.13 5.76
C ILE A 60 3.33 -6.76 7.15
N ALA A 61 3.98 -6.06 8.08
CA ALA A 61 4.14 -6.54 9.45
C ALA A 61 2.80 -6.72 10.19
N LEU A 62 1.83 -5.83 9.96
CA LEU A 62 0.48 -5.95 10.53
C LEU A 62 -0.22 -7.20 10.00
N VAL A 63 -0.15 -7.46 8.70
CA VAL A 63 -0.76 -8.64 8.07
C VAL A 63 -0.10 -9.92 8.56
N GLU A 64 1.23 -10.00 8.56
CA GLU A 64 1.96 -11.20 8.98
C GLU A 64 1.76 -11.54 10.45
N SER A 65 1.56 -10.52 11.30
CA SER A 65 1.26 -10.74 12.72
C SER A 65 -0.22 -11.08 13.00
N THR A 66 -1.12 -10.79 12.07
CA THR A 66 -2.58 -10.96 12.27
C THR A 66 -3.14 -12.18 11.53
N ILE A 67 -2.64 -12.48 10.34
CA ILE A 67 -3.21 -13.47 9.42
C ILE A 67 -2.19 -14.60 9.25
N PRO A 68 -2.45 -15.80 9.80
CA PRO A 68 -1.65 -16.98 9.49
C PRO A 68 -1.65 -17.24 7.98
N GLY A 69 -0.47 -17.32 7.36
CA GLY A 69 -0.32 -17.44 5.91
C GLY A 69 -0.27 -16.10 5.15
N GLY A 70 -0.33 -14.97 5.86
CA GLY A 70 -0.10 -13.64 5.32
C GLY A 70 -1.06 -13.27 4.20
N PHE A 71 -0.50 -12.93 3.04
CA PHE A 71 -1.23 -12.44 1.87
C PHE A 71 -1.79 -13.55 0.97
N GLY A 72 -1.50 -14.83 1.23
CA GLY A 72 -2.03 -15.94 0.44
C GLY A 72 -1.72 -15.79 -1.07
N PRO A 73 -2.72 -15.64 -1.96
CA PRO A 73 -2.53 -15.62 -3.41
C PRO A 73 -2.15 -14.25 -3.99
N TRP A 74 -2.03 -13.20 -3.19
CA TRP A 74 -1.73 -11.86 -3.70
C TRP A 74 -0.32 -11.77 -4.25
N ASP A 75 -0.20 -11.12 -5.41
CA ASP A 75 1.06 -10.65 -5.95
C ASP A 75 1.54 -9.39 -5.21
N ASP A 76 2.85 -9.24 -5.06
CA ASP A 76 3.45 -8.16 -4.26
C ASP A 76 3.06 -6.76 -4.77
N GLU A 77 3.06 -6.51 -6.08
CA GLU A 77 2.63 -5.20 -6.62
C GLU A 77 1.13 -4.97 -6.34
N GLN A 78 0.32 -6.01 -6.47
CA GLN A 78 -1.13 -5.93 -6.19
C GLN A 78 -1.42 -5.65 -4.72
N ILE A 79 -0.58 -6.12 -3.78
CA ILE A 79 -0.68 -5.77 -2.35
C ILE A 79 -0.56 -4.25 -2.18
N GLY A 80 0.42 -3.63 -2.84
CA GLY A 80 0.64 -2.19 -2.77
C GLY A 80 -0.53 -1.39 -3.30
N HIS A 81 -0.99 -1.79 -4.49
CA HIS A 81 -2.14 -1.18 -5.15
C HIS A 81 -3.41 -1.26 -4.29
N ASP A 82 -3.71 -2.45 -3.75
CA ASP A 82 -4.90 -2.65 -2.93
C ASP A 82 -4.78 -2.01 -1.55
N LEU A 83 -3.57 -1.88 -1.00
CA LEU A 83 -3.33 -1.12 0.24
C LEU A 83 -3.75 0.33 0.06
N TRP A 84 -3.30 1.00 -1.00
CA TRP A 84 -3.69 2.40 -1.28
C TRP A 84 -5.20 2.55 -1.41
N LEU A 85 -5.85 1.75 -2.26
CA LEU A 85 -7.30 1.83 -2.47
C LEU A 85 -8.10 1.57 -1.18
N SER A 86 -7.67 0.56 -0.42
CA SER A 86 -8.40 0.11 0.76
C SER A 86 -8.28 1.09 1.92
N ARG A 87 -7.08 1.65 2.15
CA ARG A 87 -6.87 2.62 3.23
C ARG A 87 -7.53 3.97 2.96
N ASN A 88 -7.73 4.31 1.67
CA ASN A 88 -8.32 5.57 1.21
C ASN A 88 -9.78 5.45 0.74
N HIS A 89 -10.42 4.31 0.97
CA HIS A 89 -11.85 4.11 0.73
C HIS A 89 -12.32 4.40 -0.70
N HIS A 90 -11.52 4.08 -1.73
CA HIS A 90 -11.84 4.27 -3.16
C HIS A 90 -12.99 3.36 -3.71
N GLY A 91 -13.74 2.69 -2.83
CA GLY A 91 -14.84 1.79 -3.22
C GLY A 91 -14.40 0.47 -3.87
N THR A 92 -13.10 0.17 -3.88
CA THR A 92 -12.50 -1.10 -4.34
C THR A 92 -11.22 -1.37 -3.53
N GLY A 93 -10.50 -2.45 -3.83
CA GLY A 93 -9.28 -2.87 -3.13
C GLY A 93 -9.33 -4.36 -2.80
N PHE A 94 -8.76 -4.76 -1.67
CA PHE A 94 -8.59 -6.18 -1.32
C PHE A 94 -9.90 -6.99 -1.35
N TRP A 95 -11.02 -6.43 -0.87
CA TRP A 95 -12.29 -7.15 -0.78
C TRP A 95 -12.91 -7.50 -2.15
N ASP A 96 -12.55 -6.75 -3.20
CA ASP A 96 -13.11 -6.84 -4.55
C ASP A 96 -12.26 -7.73 -5.49
N ARG A 97 -11.29 -8.47 -4.94
CA ARG A 97 -10.42 -9.38 -5.71
C ARG A 97 -10.93 -10.83 -5.79
N GLY A 98 -12.05 -11.14 -5.15
CA GLY A 98 -12.66 -12.48 -5.22
C GLY A 98 -12.01 -13.54 -4.34
N HIS A 99 -11.21 -13.14 -3.34
CA HIS A 99 -10.55 -14.05 -2.40
C HIS A 99 -11.28 -14.21 -1.05
N GLY A 100 -12.57 -13.86 -0.99
CA GLY A 100 -13.44 -14.09 0.16
C GLY A 100 -12.96 -13.41 1.45
N GLU A 101 -13.02 -14.14 2.57
CA GLU A 101 -12.71 -13.63 3.92
C GLU A 101 -11.29 -13.06 4.03
N LEU A 102 -10.32 -13.62 3.30
CA LEU A 102 -8.96 -13.09 3.26
C LEU A 102 -8.94 -11.66 2.73
N GLY A 103 -9.60 -11.41 1.60
CA GLY A 103 -9.70 -10.08 1.00
C GLY A 103 -10.44 -9.09 1.88
N GLU A 104 -11.53 -9.51 2.51
CA GLU A 104 -12.23 -8.66 3.49
C GLU A 104 -11.36 -8.30 4.69
N THR A 105 -10.57 -9.24 5.19
CA THR A 105 -9.71 -9.03 6.37
C THR A 105 -8.55 -8.10 6.02
N LEU A 106 -7.89 -8.30 4.88
CA LEU A 106 -6.85 -7.40 4.38
C LEU A 106 -7.40 -5.98 4.17
N HIS A 107 -8.61 -5.84 3.61
CA HIS A 107 -9.26 -4.55 3.43
C HIS A 107 -9.50 -3.83 4.76
N LYS A 108 -10.02 -4.55 5.76
CA LYS A 108 -10.26 -4.01 7.11
C LYS A 108 -8.95 -3.58 7.77
N LEU A 109 -7.89 -4.39 7.67
CA LEU A 109 -6.58 -4.06 8.23
C LEU A 109 -5.98 -2.81 7.57
N ALA A 110 -6.05 -2.70 6.25
CA ALA A 110 -5.60 -1.52 5.52
C ALA A 110 -6.35 -0.26 5.99
N GLY A 111 -7.66 -0.36 6.19
CA GLY A 111 -8.48 0.74 6.75
C GLY A 111 -8.05 1.19 8.15
N THR A 112 -7.48 0.29 8.99
CA THR A 112 -6.98 0.69 10.32
C THR A 112 -5.75 1.58 10.29
N MET A 113 -5.05 1.67 9.14
CA MET A 113 -3.87 2.52 8.98
C MET A 113 -4.22 3.99 8.79
N GLY A 114 -5.49 4.30 8.54
CA GLY A 114 -5.93 5.64 8.19
C GLY A 114 -5.53 6.04 6.77
N GLU A 115 -6.16 7.12 6.31
CA GLU A 115 -6.00 7.66 4.97
C GLU A 115 -4.63 8.31 4.75
N ARG A 116 -4.27 8.42 3.48
CA ARG A 116 -3.14 9.19 2.94
C ARG A 116 -3.59 9.98 1.74
N TRP A 117 -3.00 11.15 1.60
CA TRP A 117 -3.27 12.06 0.50
C TRP A 117 -1.97 12.48 -0.16
N LEU A 118 -1.99 12.64 -1.48
CA LEU A 118 -0.87 13.22 -2.20
C LEU A 118 -1.08 14.72 -2.39
N TYR A 119 -0.01 15.48 -2.22
CA TYR A 119 0.06 16.89 -2.52
C TYR A 119 1.09 17.12 -3.63
N LEU A 120 0.71 17.93 -4.60
CA LEU A 120 1.60 18.37 -5.67
C LEU A 120 2.27 19.70 -5.27
N GLY A 121 3.59 19.71 -5.29
CA GLY A 121 4.44 20.88 -5.11
C GLY A 121 4.47 21.76 -6.35
N VAL A 122 5.13 22.92 -6.22
CA VAL A 122 5.18 23.92 -7.28
C VAL A 122 6.01 23.48 -8.50
N ASP A 123 7.01 22.60 -8.29
CA ASP A 123 7.91 22.13 -9.33
C ASP A 123 7.70 20.63 -9.64
N GLY A 124 6.47 20.14 -9.42
CA GLY A 124 6.08 18.75 -9.71
C GLY A 124 6.44 17.74 -8.61
N GLU A 125 6.89 18.20 -7.44
CA GLU A 125 7.22 17.30 -6.33
C GLU A 125 5.97 16.70 -5.70
N VAL A 126 6.02 15.41 -5.39
CA VAL A 126 4.92 14.70 -4.72
C VAL A 126 5.25 14.50 -3.26
N PHE A 127 4.31 14.89 -2.40
CA PHE A 127 4.36 14.70 -0.95
C PHE A 127 3.20 13.84 -0.48
N GLN A 128 3.41 13.01 0.54
CA GLN A 128 2.35 12.25 1.21
C GLN A 128 2.05 12.86 2.59
N GLY A 129 0.76 13.12 2.88
CA GLY A 129 0.25 13.42 4.23
C GLY A 129 -0.45 12.24 4.89
#